data_AF-A0A9W7R6D9-F1
#
_entry.id   AF-A0A9W7R6D9-F1
#
_cell.length_a   1.000
_cell.length_b   1.000
_cell.length_c   1.000
_cell.angle_alpha   90.00
_cell.angle_beta   90.00
_cell.angle_gamma   90.00
#
_symmetry.space_group_name_H-M   'P 1'
#
loop_
_entity.id
_entity.type
_entity.pdbx_description
1 polymer ?
#
loop_
_entity_poly.entity_id
_entity_poly.type
_entity_poly.pdbx_seq_one_letter_code
_entity_poly.pdbx_strand_id
1 'polypeptide(L)' 'KTYRVTLSVTREEARHLEAFLAEHGGWKAFLWKPPYAYRQIKVTCAGWSARVGMLRVEFSAEFKQVVN' A
#
# COMPACT_ATOMS: atom_id res chain seq x y z
N LYS A 1 11.64 -8.58 4.73
CA LYS A 1 11.25 -7.59 5.77
C LYS A 1 9.78 -7.22 5.57
N THR A 2 8.99 -7.12 6.63
CA THR A 2 7.56 -6.77 6.55
C THR A 2 7.34 -5.38 7.12
N TYR A 3 6.50 -4.60 6.46
CA TYR A 3 6.14 -3.23 6.82
C TYR A 3 4.64 -3.16 7.02
N ARG A 4 4.21 -2.71 8.20
CA ARG A 4 2.81 -2.32 8.43
C ARG A 4 2.65 -0.89 7.94
N VAL A 5 1.81 -0.72 6.93
CA VAL A 5 1.66 0.55 6.22
C VAL A 5 0.24 1.05 6.46
N THR A 6 0.15 2.29 6.93
CA THR A 6 -1.12 3.03 7.02
C THR A 6 -1.06 4.21 6.05
N LEU A 7 -2.03 4.28 5.14
CA LEU A 7 -2.16 5.36 4.17
C LEU A 7 -3.47 6.08 4.42
N SER A 8 -3.42 7.40 4.60
CA SER A 8 -4.62 8.23 4.68
C SER A 8 -4.70 9.06 3.41
N VAL A 9 -5.72 8.85 2.59
CA VAL A 9 -5.89 9.50 1.28
C VAL A 9 -7.27 10.15 1.17
N THR A 10 -7.46 11.07 0.23
CA THR A 10 -8.79 11.61 -0.08
C THR A 10 -9.70 10.53 -0.67
N ARG A 11 -11.02 10.78 -0.73
CA ARG A 11 -11.97 9.82 -1.34
C ARG A 11 -11.73 9.58 -2.83
N GLU A 12 -11.22 10.58 -3.55
CA GLU A 12 -10.89 10.46 -4.97
C GLU A 12 -9.65 9.58 -5.17
N GLU A 13 -8.60 9.82 -4.39
CA GLU A 13 -7.38 9.02 -4.40
C GLU A 13 -7.62 7.58 -3.90
N ALA A 14 -8.58 7.39 -2.99
CA ALA A 14 -8.91 6.06 -2.45
C ALA A 14 -9.28 5.07 -3.54
N ARG A 15 -10.06 5.48 -4.55
CA ARG A 15 -10.43 4.62 -5.68
C ARG A 15 -9.19 4.20 -6.49
N HIS A 16 -8.27 5.13 -6.71
CA HIS A 16 -7.05 4.88 -7.46
C HIS A 16 -6.10 3.96 -6.68
N LEU A 17 -5.95 4.21 -5.38
CA LEU A 17 -5.14 3.38 -4.50
C LEU A 17 -5.69 1.96 -4.39
N GLU A 18 -7.00 1.81 -4.24
CA GLU A 18 -7.64 0.50 -4.17
C GLU A 18 -7.49 -0.27 -5.47
N ALA A 19 -7.68 0.38 -6.64
CA ALA A 19 -7.44 -0.25 -7.93
C ALA A 19 -5.97 -0.67 -8.11
N PHE A 20 -5.03 0.19 -7.72
CA PHE A 20 -3.60 -0.12 -7.75
C PHE A 20 -3.26 -1.32 -6.84
N LEU A 21 -3.76 -1.32 -5.61
CA LEU A 21 -3.54 -2.42 -4.67
C LEU A 21 -4.20 -3.70 -5.15
N ALA A 22 -5.34 -3.64 -5.83
CA ALA A 22 -6.01 -4.80 -6.42
C ALA A 22 -5.26 -5.39 -7.62
N GLU A 23 -4.73 -4.55 -8.52
CA GLU A 23 -3.89 -5.02 -9.62
C GLU A 23 -2.64 -5.75 -9.11
N HIS A 24 -2.06 -5.23 -8.02
CA HIS A 24 -0.85 -5.77 -7.41
C HIS A 24 -1.11 -6.78 -6.26
N GLY A 25 -2.37 -6.97 -5.89
CA GLY A 25 -2.82 -7.62 -4.67
C GLY A 25 -2.75 -9.13 -4.77
N GLY A 26 -1.59 -9.70 -4.43
CA GLY A 26 -1.44 -11.14 -4.21
C GLY A 26 -0.29 -11.83 -4.95
N TRP A 27 0.33 -11.19 -5.95
CA TRP A 27 1.46 -11.82 -6.67
C TRP A 27 2.44 -10.83 -7.32
N LYS A 28 1.96 -9.68 -7.79
CA LYS A 28 2.79 -8.72 -8.55
C LYS A 28 3.45 -7.72 -7.62
N ALA A 29 4.77 -7.82 -7.50
CA ALA A 29 5.54 -6.88 -6.72
C ALA A 29 5.60 -5.48 -7.38
N PHE A 30 5.59 -4.44 -6.57
CA PHE A 30 5.70 -3.04 -6.99
C PHE A 30 6.82 -2.33 -6.23
N LEU A 31 7.26 -1.20 -6.76
CA LEU A 31 8.30 -0.40 -6.15
C LEU A 31 7.68 0.58 -5.14
N TRP A 32 8.19 0.59 -3.92
CA TRP A 32 7.71 1.43 -2.84
C TRP A 32 8.89 2.06 -2.09
N LYS A 33 8.73 3.33 -1.67
CA LYS A 33 9.71 4.03 -0.85
C LYS A 33 9.18 4.10 0.58
N PRO A 34 9.78 3.37 1.54
CA PRO A 34 9.37 3.43 2.93
C PRO A 34 9.56 4.84 3.50
N PRO A 35 8.70 5.26 4.45
CA PRO A 35 8.98 6.43 5.27
C PRO A 35 10.37 6.27 5.91
N TYR A 36 11.15 7.36 5.91
CA TYR A 36 12.50 7.39 6.51
C TYR A 36 13.55 6.50 5.82
N ALA A 37 13.23 5.89 4.67
CA ALA A 37 14.21 5.20 3.83
C ALA A 37 14.57 6.05 2.61
N TYR A 38 15.85 6.07 2.27
CA TYR A 38 16.35 6.82 1.10
C TYR A 38 16.24 6.02 -0.20
N ARG A 39 16.10 4.69 -0.13
CA ARG A 39 16.00 3.78 -1.30
C ARG A 39 14.58 3.28 -1.52
N GLN A 40 14.21 3.18 -2.79
CA GLN A 40 13.03 2.44 -3.21
C GLN A 40 13.32 0.94 -3.11
N ILE A 41 12.36 0.18 -2.61
CA ILE A 41 12.44 -1.27 -2.46
C ILE A 41 11.29 -1.92 -3.21
N LYS A 42 11.49 -3.17 -3.61
CA LYS A 42 10.44 -3.97 -4.24
C LYS A 42 9.63 -4.68 -3.15
N VAL A 43 8.32 -4.50 -3.14
CA VAL A 43 7.41 -5.09 -2.14
C VAL A 43 6.22 -5.76 -2.79
N THR A 44 5.59 -6.66 -2.07
CA THR A 44 4.27 -7.24 -2.38
C THR A 44 3.28 -6.84 -1.31
N CYS A 45 2.02 -6.68 -1.70
CA CYS A 45 0.89 -6.51 -0.79
C CYS A 45 -0.08 -7.67 -1.04
N ALA A 46 -0.31 -8.50 -0.03
CA ALA A 46 -1.21 -9.65 -0.16
C ALA A 46 -2.65 -9.33 0.28
N GLY A 47 -2.85 -8.21 0.99
CA GLY A 47 -4.15 -7.79 1.47
C GLY A 47 -4.07 -6.44 2.16
N TRP A 48 -5.21 -5.75 2.17
CA TRP A 48 -5.41 -4.47 2.85
C TRP A 48 -6.84 -4.39 3.38
N SER A 49 -7.04 -3.53 4.36
CA SER A 49 -8.36 -3.10 4.84
C SER A 49 -8.50 -1.60 4.64
N ALA A 50 -9.70 -1.14 4.30
CA ALA A 50 -10.01 0.27 4.17
C ALA A 50 -11.07 0.68 5.19
N ARG A 51 -10.86 1.83 5.86
CA ARG A 51 -11.83 2.47 6.74
C ARG A 51 -12.23 3.81 6.14
N VAL A 52 -13.48 3.91 5.72
CA VAL A 52 -14.03 5.11 5.07
C VAL A 52 -14.46 6.11 6.13
N GLY A 53 -13.82 7.27 6.16
CA GLY A 53 -14.24 8.44 6.93
C GLY A 53 -14.97 9.46 6.07
N MET A 54 -15.37 10.58 6.69
CA MET A 54 -16.14 11.63 6.01
C MET A 54 -15.35 12.30 4.87
N LEU A 55 -14.07 12.63 5.09
CA LEU A 55 -13.22 13.32 4.13
C LEU A 55 -12.08 12.45 3.56
N ARG A 56 -11.66 11.43 4.31
CA ARG A 56 -10.50 10.61 4.01
C ARG A 56 -10.81 9.15 4.16
N VAL A 57 -10.08 8.31 3.44
CA VAL A 57 -10.09 6.85 3.58
C VAL A 57 -8.73 6.42 4.12
N GLU A 58 -8.77 5.58 5.13
CA GLU A 58 -7.58 5.02 5.78
C GLU A 58 -7.39 3.57 5.34
N PHE A 59 -6.28 3.29 4.67
CA PHE A 59 -5.88 1.95 4.28
C PHE A 59 -4.85 1.41 5.26
N SER A 60 -5.03 0.17 5.70
CA SER A 60 -4.02 -0.58 6.44
C SER A 60 -3.62 -1.80 5.62
N ALA A 61 -2.32 -1.95 5.36
CA ALA A 61 -1.77 -3.01 4.53
C ALA A 61 -0.47 -3.56 5.11
N GLU A 62 -0.12 -4.79 4.76
CA GLU A 62 1.19 -5.36 5.04
C GLU A 62 2.00 -5.50 3.76
N PHE A 63 3.08 -4.71 3.67
CA PHE A 63 4.02 -4.78 2.56
C PHE A 63 5.18 -5.71 2.92
N LYS A 64 5.36 -6.78 2.15
CA LYS A 64 6.48 -7.71 2.29
C LYS A 64 7.52 -7.39 1.23
N GLN A 65 8.71 -6.98 1.67
CA GLN A 65 9.84 -6.77 0.78
C GLN A 65 10.23 -8.07 0.10
N VAL A 66 10.25 -8.04 -1.23
CA VAL A 66 10.80 -9.11 -2.06
C VAL A 66 12.29 -8.80 -2.20
N VAL A 67 13.11 -9.71 -1.70
CA VAL A 67 14.57 -9.60 -1.85
C VAL A 67 14.92 -10.06 -3.26
N ASN A 68 15.66 -9.24 -3.96
CA ASN A 68 16.61 -9.71 -4.97
C ASN A 68 17.97 -9.17 -4.57
#